data_AF-A0A950MMD7-F1
#
_entry.id   AF-A0A950MMD7-F1
#
_cell.length_a   1.000
_cell.length_b   1.000
_cell.length_c   1.000
_cell.angle_alpha   90.00
_cell.angle_beta   90.00
_cell.angle_gamma   90.00
#
_symmetry.space_group_name_H-M   'P 1'
#
loop_
_entity.id
_entity.type
_entity.pdbx_description
1 polymer ?
#
loop_
_entity_poly.entity_id
_entity_poly.type
_entity_poly.pdbx_seq_one_letter_code
_entity_poly.pdbx_strand_id
1 'polypeptide(L)'
;MAAALVLPLRASAALVADPQALYNDMKASFDKGAAHGWTFFDQLYYLAAIFNAGRAYSLQAPDDPNYAEVAQLTIDVGTKLHYNPLTNHDAAPWYVREAALYMQQHGASDEVQKAAQLVRRVDAEDDPQTLARLADEDATANLDTYGRDPDARLQQVEANWRAYLLTREASWRSKAFERAAKSTFPIAQLPTTWGPDFLNAARNAANGVSPYTLDDQFNARRLLARLKAIDPLHLVGSVNIISHEKYMTITAPADEYFGRTGMSVLGMRNELHRLNAYLDNGWGAHESPAGVLLAESVDDLHKVYPRDHELPALLLATYKTLQRIPTSEAHSSASKMKTILTVEYQDTQQARELLSS
;
A
#
# COMPACT_ATOMS: atom_id res chain seq x y z
N MET A 1 3.22 26.78 39.46
CA MET A 1 4.18 26.43 38.39
C MET A 1 3.45 25.53 37.42
N ALA A 2 3.11 26.04 36.23
CA ALA A 2 2.48 25.26 35.18
C ALA A 2 3.56 24.45 34.45
N ALA A 3 3.41 23.13 34.43
CA ALA A 3 4.25 22.25 33.63
C ALA A 3 3.91 22.48 32.14
N ALA A 4 4.89 22.95 31.37
CA ALA A 4 4.78 23.01 29.92
C ALA A 4 4.75 21.57 29.39
N LEU A 5 3.62 21.20 28.80
CA LEU A 5 3.50 20.01 27.95
C LEU A 5 4.46 20.19 26.77
N VAL A 6 5.57 19.46 26.78
CA VAL A 6 6.43 19.31 25.63
C VAL A 6 5.66 18.49 24.60
N LEU A 7 5.11 19.17 23.60
CA LEU A 7 4.59 18.51 22.40
C LEU A 7 5.74 17.70 21.76
N PRO A 8 5.49 16.47 21.28
CA PRO A 8 6.51 15.74 20.54
C PRO A 8 6.96 16.58 19.34
N LEU A 9 8.27 16.76 19.19
CA LEU A 9 8.89 17.35 18.00
C LEU A 9 8.44 16.54 16.79
N ARG A 10 7.51 17.11 16.00
CA ARG A 10 7.03 16.56 14.73
C ARG A 10 8.18 16.62 13.71
N ALA A 11 8.26 15.62 12.84
CA ALA A 11 9.26 15.53 11.78
C ALA A 11 9.35 16.84 10.99
N SER A 12 10.55 17.39 10.83
CA SER A 12 10.81 18.63 10.08
C SER A 12 11.35 18.35 8.69
N ALA A 13 10.80 17.34 8.01
CA ALA A 13 11.06 17.08 6.61
C ALA A 13 10.45 18.23 5.80
N ALA A 14 11.28 18.99 5.08
CA ALA A 14 10.82 19.99 4.15
C ALA A 14 10.35 19.26 2.89
N LEU A 15 9.15 18.69 2.97
CA LEU A 15 8.45 18.08 1.85
C LEU A 15 8.58 19.01 0.63
N VAL A 16 9.19 18.49 -0.45
CA VAL A 16 9.31 19.25 -1.71
C VAL A 16 7.94 19.64 -2.28
N ALA A 17 6.86 19.00 -1.82
CA ALA A 17 5.50 19.32 -2.20
C ALA A 17 4.82 20.22 -1.14
N ASP A 18 4.67 21.49 -1.49
CA ASP A 18 3.82 22.47 -0.81
C ASP A 18 2.39 21.88 -0.60
N PRO A 19 1.87 21.81 0.64
CA PRO A 19 0.52 21.32 0.92
C PRO A 19 -0.55 22.00 0.06
N GLN A 20 -0.38 23.29 -0.21
CA GLN A 20 -1.34 24.06 -1.01
C GLN A 20 -1.30 23.65 -2.49
N ALA A 21 -0.13 23.32 -3.03
CA ALA A 21 0.00 22.81 -4.39
C ALA A 21 -0.70 21.46 -4.55
N LEU A 22 -0.48 20.52 -3.61
CA LEU A 22 -1.14 19.21 -3.65
C LEU A 22 -2.66 19.31 -3.44
N TYR A 23 -3.11 20.25 -2.62
CA TYR A 23 -4.54 20.55 -2.47
C TYR A 23 -5.15 21.11 -3.77
N ASN A 24 -4.41 21.92 -4.52
CA ASN A 24 -4.85 22.39 -5.84
C ASN A 24 -4.90 21.24 -6.87
N ASP A 25 -3.93 20.31 -6.83
CA ASP A 25 -3.96 19.10 -7.66
C ASP A 25 -5.16 18.20 -7.32
N MET A 26 -5.47 18.06 -6.02
CA MET A 26 -6.68 17.39 -5.55
C MET A 26 -7.93 18.03 -6.14
N LYS A 27 -8.06 19.37 -6.12
CA LYS A 27 -9.20 20.08 -6.74
C LYS A 27 -9.26 19.88 -8.26
N ALA A 28 -8.11 19.96 -8.95
CA ALA A 28 -8.05 19.73 -10.39
C ALA A 28 -8.49 18.30 -10.77
N SER A 29 -8.14 17.30 -9.96
CA SER A 29 -8.59 15.92 -10.17
C SER A 29 -10.10 15.75 -9.97
N PHE A 30 -10.69 16.47 -9.02
CA PHE A 30 -12.15 16.54 -8.84
C PHE A 30 -12.84 17.15 -10.06
N ASP A 31 -12.36 18.31 -10.52
CA ASP A 31 -12.94 19.01 -11.67
C ASP A 31 -12.87 18.15 -12.95
N LYS A 32 -11.76 17.41 -13.13
CA LYS A 32 -11.61 16.46 -14.24
C LYS A 32 -12.66 15.35 -14.21
N GLY A 33 -12.89 14.74 -13.05
CA GLY A 33 -13.91 13.70 -12.86
C GLY A 33 -15.32 14.24 -13.06
N ALA A 34 -15.61 15.45 -12.57
CA ALA A 34 -16.89 16.11 -12.76
C ALA A 34 -17.18 16.44 -14.25
N ALA A 35 -16.16 16.82 -15.02
CA ALA A 35 -16.32 17.18 -16.43
C ALA A 35 -16.53 15.98 -17.38
N HIS A 36 -15.96 14.81 -17.08
CA HIS A 36 -15.98 13.65 -17.98
C HIS A 36 -16.91 12.52 -17.52
N GLY A 37 -17.55 12.69 -16.35
CA GLY A 37 -18.30 11.63 -15.68
C GLY A 37 -17.37 10.72 -14.90
N TRP A 38 -17.72 10.43 -13.65
CA TRP A 38 -16.90 9.64 -12.74
C TRP A 38 -16.88 8.16 -13.13
N THR A 39 -15.74 7.67 -13.62
CA THR A 39 -15.45 6.23 -13.67
C THR A 39 -14.98 5.73 -12.30
N PHE A 40 -14.85 4.41 -12.11
CA PHE A 40 -14.22 3.87 -10.89
C PHE A 40 -12.77 4.33 -10.78
N PHE A 41 -12.03 4.33 -11.89
CA PHE A 41 -10.65 4.77 -11.95
C PHE A 41 -10.49 6.26 -11.58
N ASP A 42 -11.35 7.14 -12.09
CA ASP A 42 -11.29 8.57 -11.75
C ASP A 42 -11.47 8.80 -10.24
N GLN A 43 -12.33 8.00 -9.60
CA GLN A 43 -12.54 8.09 -8.16
C GLN A 43 -11.34 7.57 -7.36
N LEU A 44 -10.70 6.49 -7.80
CA LEU A 44 -9.44 6.02 -7.19
C LEU A 44 -8.32 7.06 -7.34
N TYR A 45 -8.22 7.71 -8.50
CA TYR A 45 -7.23 8.77 -8.72
C TYR A 45 -7.50 9.99 -7.84
N TYR A 46 -8.77 10.39 -7.70
CA TYR A 46 -9.14 11.46 -6.77
C TYR A 46 -8.83 11.11 -5.32
N LEU A 47 -9.09 9.87 -4.89
CA LEU A 47 -8.72 9.37 -3.57
C LEU A 47 -7.21 9.47 -3.33
N ALA A 48 -6.39 9.06 -4.30
CA ALA A 48 -4.94 9.20 -4.23
C ALA A 48 -4.49 10.67 -4.08
N ALA A 49 -5.15 11.59 -4.78
CA ALA A 49 -4.86 13.02 -4.67
C ALA A 49 -5.25 13.58 -3.29
N ILE A 50 -6.39 13.16 -2.72
CA ILE A 50 -6.78 13.47 -1.33
C ILE A 50 -5.70 13.01 -0.36
N PHE A 51 -5.21 11.77 -0.50
CA PHE A 51 -4.18 11.23 0.39
C PHE A 51 -2.86 11.99 0.29
N ASN A 52 -2.44 12.40 -0.91
CA ASN A 52 -1.22 13.20 -1.08
C ASN A 52 -1.35 14.58 -0.41
N ALA A 53 -2.46 15.29 -0.64
CA ALA A 53 -2.71 16.58 0.02
C ALA A 53 -2.77 16.42 1.54
N GLY A 54 -3.50 15.41 2.00
CA GLY A 54 -3.73 15.14 3.41
C GLY A 54 -2.46 14.78 4.18
N ARG A 55 -1.60 13.94 3.59
CA ARG A 55 -0.27 13.64 4.13
C ARG A 55 0.59 14.89 4.27
N ALA A 56 0.60 15.76 3.26
CA ALA A 56 1.38 16.99 3.31
C ALA A 56 0.89 17.95 4.39
N TYR A 57 -0.44 18.12 4.54
CA TYR A 57 -0.99 18.91 5.65
C TYR A 57 -0.68 18.27 7.01
N SER A 58 -0.90 16.97 7.18
CA SER A 58 -0.58 16.24 8.42
C SER A 58 0.88 16.47 8.86
N LEU A 59 1.82 16.39 7.92
CA LEU A 59 3.25 16.51 8.21
C LEU A 59 3.71 17.97 8.41
N GLN A 60 3.22 18.91 7.61
CA GLN A 60 3.76 20.28 7.55
C GLN A 60 2.87 21.35 8.19
N ALA A 61 1.54 21.18 8.11
CA ALA A 61 0.56 22.19 8.50
C ALA A 61 -0.70 21.55 9.13
N PRO A 62 -0.57 20.74 10.20
CA PRO A 62 -1.69 19.98 10.77
C PRO A 62 -2.75 20.86 11.47
N ASP A 63 -2.38 22.09 11.82
CA ASP A 63 -3.28 23.07 12.42
C ASP A 63 -3.95 23.99 11.35
N ASP A 64 -3.68 23.74 10.06
CA ASP A 64 -4.30 24.48 8.97
C ASP A 64 -5.79 24.13 8.83
N PRO A 65 -6.70 25.12 8.68
CA PRO A 65 -8.13 24.86 8.50
C PRO A 65 -8.47 23.91 7.34
N ASN A 66 -7.66 23.90 6.28
CA ASN A 66 -7.85 23.02 5.13
C ASN A 66 -7.60 21.54 5.48
N TYR A 67 -6.82 21.25 6.53
CA TYR A 67 -6.59 19.85 6.96
C TYR A 67 -7.90 19.17 7.35
N ALA A 68 -8.81 19.87 8.04
CA ALA A 68 -10.10 19.32 8.45
C ALA A 68 -10.96 18.90 7.24
N GLU A 69 -10.96 19.71 6.19
CA GLU A 69 -11.65 19.40 4.93
C GLU A 69 -11.05 18.15 4.26
N VAL A 70 -9.71 18.07 4.17
CA VAL A 70 -9.04 16.94 3.54
C VAL A 70 -9.21 15.65 4.36
N ALA A 71 -9.23 15.75 5.69
CA ALA A 71 -9.54 14.62 6.57
C ALA A 71 -10.98 14.13 6.38
N GLN A 72 -11.96 15.04 6.27
CA GLN A 72 -13.35 14.68 5.99
C GLN A 72 -13.48 13.98 4.62
N LEU A 73 -12.88 14.54 3.57
CA LEU A 73 -12.85 13.95 2.23
C LEU A 73 -12.20 12.55 2.22
N THR A 74 -11.14 12.36 3.01
CA THR A 74 -10.50 11.05 3.21
C THR A 74 -11.50 10.02 3.72
N ILE A 75 -12.33 10.39 4.70
CA ILE A 75 -13.34 9.48 5.26
C ILE A 75 -14.48 9.22 4.29
N ASP A 76 -15.01 10.27 3.66
CA ASP A 76 -16.15 10.14 2.75
C ASP A 76 -15.80 9.35 1.50
N VAL A 77 -14.73 9.72 0.81
CA VAL A 77 -14.31 9.06 -0.43
C VAL A 77 -13.70 7.70 -0.12
N GLY A 78 -12.89 7.57 0.95
CA GLY A 78 -12.31 6.31 1.37
C GLY A 78 -13.38 5.28 1.76
N THR A 79 -14.44 5.68 2.45
CA THR A 79 -15.55 4.78 2.77
C THR A 79 -16.36 4.41 1.53
N LYS A 80 -16.64 5.39 0.65
CA LYS A 80 -17.39 5.16 -0.59
C LYS A 80 -16.69 4.17 -1.52
N LEU A 81 -15.36 4.19 -1.56
CA LEU A 81 -14.53 3.32 -2.39
C LEU A 81 -14.03 2.08 -1.65
N HIS A 82 -14.56 1.82 -0.45
CA HIS A 82 -14.19 0.67 0.36
C HIS A 82 -12.66 0.53 0.49
N TYR A 83 -11.98 1.62 0.90
CA TYR A 83 -10.52 1.67 1.01
C TYR A 83 -9.98 0.48 1.81
N ASN A 84 -9.00 -0.21 1.25
CA ASN A 84 -8.32 -1.33 1.89
C ASN A 84 -6.79 -1.23 1.65
N PRO A 85 -5.95 -1.36 2.69
CA PRO A 85 -4.50 -1.28 2.53
C PRO A 85 -3.91 -2.31 1.55
N LEU A 86 -4.53 -3.49 1.46
CA LEU A 86 -4.03 -4.56 0.60
C LEU A 86 -4.31 -4.34 -0.88
N THR A 87 -5.23 -3.44 -1.26
CA THR A 87 -5.58 -3.19 -2.67
C THR A 87 -5.43 -1.73 -3.08
N ASN A 88 -5.13 -0.84 -2.13
CA ASN A 88 -4.76 0.53 -2.40
C ASN A 88 -3.23 0.63 -2.57
N HIS A 89 -2.78 1.33 -3.61
CA HIS A 89 -1.37 1.42 -3.98
C HIS A 89 -0.69 2.74 -3.54
N ASP A 90 -1.36 3.59 -2.76
CA ASP A 90 -0.82 4.92 -2.40
C ASP A 90 0.13 4.89 -1.20
N ALA A 91 0.30 3.73 -0.55
CA ALA A 91 1.19 3.56 0.59
C ALA A 91 1.00 4.65 1.67
N ALA A 92 -0.27 4.99 1.92
CA ALA A 92 -0.71 6.01 2.86
C ALA A 92 -1.62 5.51 4.01
N PRO A 93 -1.59 4.23 4.44
CA PRO A 93 -2.53 3.76 5.47
C PRO A 93 -2.38 4.52 6.79
N TRP A 94 -1.14 4.91 7.14
CA TRP A 94 -0.87 5.73 8.32
C TRP A 94 -1.67 7.04 8.31
N TYR A 95 -1.80 7.70 7.16
CA TYR A 95 -2.52 8.95 7.02
C TYR A 95 -4.04 8.72 7.05
N VAL A 96 -4.52 7.66 6.40
CA VAL A 96 -5.95 7.28 6.47
C VAL A 96 -6.36 7.04 7.93
N ARG A 97 -5.50 6.37 8.71
CA ARG A 97 -5.71 6.19 10.15
C ARG A 97 -5.73 7.51 10.91
N GLU A 98 -4.78 8.42 10.63
CA GLU A 98 -4.72 9.72 11.28
C GLU A 98 -5.97 10.58 10.98
N ALA A 99 -6.36 10.70 9.71
CA ALA A 99 -7.57 11.39 9.30
C ALA A 99 -8.82 10.80 9.96
N ALA A 100 -8.88 9.46 10.09
CA ALA A 100 -10.00 8.80 10.74
C ALA A 100 -10.03 9.06 12.25
N LEU A 101 -8.88 9.05 12.94
CA LEU A 101 -8.81 9.41 14.35
C LEU A 101 -9.16 10.89 14.57
N TYR A 102 -8.73 11.77 13.67
CA TYR A 102 -9.11 13.18 13.70
C TYR A 102 -10.64 13.32 13.59
N MET A 103 -11.28 12.60 12.67
CA MET A 103 -12.73 12.67 12.47
C MET A 103 -13.54 11.98 13.55
N GLN A 104 -13.00 10.97 14.24
CA GLN A 104 -13.63 10.43 15.45
C GLN A 104 -13.73 11.46 16.58
N GLN A 105 -12.79 12.41 16.63
CA GLN A 105 -12.74 13.44 17.67
C GLN A 105 -13.50 14.72 17.30
N HIS A 106 -13.49 15.10 16.02
CA HIS A 106 -13.97 16.40 15.56
C HIS A 106 -15.16 16.33 14.59
N GLY A 107 -15.49 15.15 14.08
CA GLY A 107 -16.50 14.97 13.04
C GLY A 107 -17.93 14.90 13.56
N ALA A 108 -18.87 14.98 12.61
CA ALA A 108 -20.28 14.72 12.86
C ALA A 108 -20.52 13.21 13.13
N SER A 109 -21.70 12.89 13.68
CA SER A 109 -21.98 11.53 14.16
C SER A 109 -21.93 10.45 13.07
N ASP A 110 -22.22 10.78 11.81
CA ASP A 110 -22.10 9.87 10.66
C ASP A 110 -20.64 9.70 10.22
N GLU A 111 -19.85 10.79 10.22
CA GLU A 111 -18.41 10.77 9.94
C GLU A 111 -17.65 9.93 10.96
N VAL A 112 -18.02 10.03 12.24
CA VAL A 112 -17.43 9.21 13.32
C VAL A 112 -17.63 7.71 13.05
N GLN A 113 -18.82 7.31 12.55
CA GLN A 113 -19.09 5.91 12.22
C GLN A 113 -18.29 5.43 11.01
N LYS A 114 -18.21 6.23 9.95
CA LYS A 114 -17.39 5.96 8.76
C LYS A 114 -15.91 5.85 9.14
N ALA A 115 -15.41 6.79 9.94
CA ALA A 115 -14.04 6.80 10.43
C ALA A 115 -13.72 5.54 11.27
N ALA A 116 -14.62 5.11 12.16
CA ALA A 116 -14.46 3.85 12.90
C ALA A 116 -14.44 2.60 12.01
N GLN A 117 -15.07 2.63 10.83
CA GLN A 117 -14.96 1.55 9.86
C GLN A 117 -13.61 1.56 9.12
N LEU A 118 -13.08 2.74 8.80
CA LEU A 118 -11.77 2.87 8.16
C LEU A 118 -10.62 2.50 9.10
N VAL A 119 -10.66 2.93 10.36
CA VAL A 119 -9.66 2.53 11.38
C VAL A 119 -9.60 1.00 11.48
N ARG A 120 -10.75 0.32 11.52
CA ARG A 120 -10.78 -1.15 11.56
C ARG A 120 -10.13 -1.83 10.35
N ARG A 121 -10.14 -1.18 9.19
CA ARG A 121 -9.49 -1.71 7.97
C ARG A 121 -8.00 -1.48 8.00
N VAL A 122 -7.55 -0.29 8.44
CA VAL A 122 -6.12 0.01 8.56
C VAL A 122 -5.48 -0.81 9.67
N ASP A 123 -6.12 -0.93 10.84
CA ASP A 123 -5.58 -1.71 11.96
C ASP A 123 -5.56 -3.23 11.67
N ALA A 124 -6.16 -3.70 10.56
CA ALA A 124 -6.09 -5.09 10.14
C ALA A 124 -4.76 -5.47 9.47
N GLU A 125 -3.87 -4.51 9.19
CA GLU A 125 -2.57 -4.76 8.54
C GLU A 125 -1.69 -5.75 9.31
N ASP A 126 -1.84 -5.80 10.63
CA ASP A 126 -1.11 -6.72 11.51
C ASP A 126 -1.72 -8.15 11.56
N ASP A 127 -2.89 -8.36 10.95
CA ASP A 127 -3.54 -9.66 10.80
C ASP A 127 -3.79 -9.99 9.31
N PRO A 128 -2.85 -10.72 8.68
CA PRO A 128 -2.95 -11.12 7.27
C PRO A 128 -4.29 -11.75 6.86
N GLN A 129 -4.91 -12.52 7.76
CA GLN A 129 -6.16 -13.23 7.46
C GLN A 129 -7.35 -12.28 7.47
N THR A 130 -7.42 -11.42 8.49
CA THR A 130 -8.45 -10.39 8.56
C THR A 130 -8.30 -9.41 7.40
N LEU A 131 -7.08 -8.97 7.07
CA LEU A 131 -6.83 -8.08 5.95
C LEU A 131 -7.25 -8.69 4.61
N ALA A 132 -6.88 -9.96 4.36
CA ALA A 132 -7.26 -10.69 3.15
C ALA A 132 -8.78 -10.81 2.99
N ARG A 133 -9.50 -11.12 4.08
CA ARG A 133 -10.96 -11.19 4.08
C ARG A 133 -11.59 -9.83 3.79
N LEU A 134 -11.14 -8.77 4.47
CA LEU A 134 -11.65 -7.41 4.24
C LEU A 134 -11.39 -6.96 2.80
N ALA A 135 -10.23 -7.25 2.23
CA ALA A 135 -9.91 -6.91 0.84
C ALA A 135 -10.86 -7.58 -0.15
N ASP A 136 -11.25 -8.84 0.09
CA ASP A 136 -12.25 -9.56 -0.71
C ASP A 136 -13.65 -8.94 -0.60
N GLU A 137 -14.06 -8.61 0.62
CA GLU A 137 -15.35 -7.96 0.92
C GLU A 137 -15.44 -6.58 0.26
N ASP A 138 -14.40 -5.75 0.44
CA ASP A 138 -14.31 -4.39 -0.08
C ASP A 138 -14.28 -4.37 -1.62
N ALA A 139 -13.47 -5.24 -2.25
CA ALA A 139 -13.43 -5.33 -3.71
C ALA A 139 -14.74 -5.89 -4.30
N THR A 140 -15.46 -6.74 -3.56
CA THR A 140 -16.80 -7.21 -3.96
C THR A 140 -17.84 -6.09 -3.86
N ALA A 141 -17.82 -5.29 -2.80
CA ALA A 141 -18.71 -4.14 -2.65
C ALA A 141 -18.46 -3.06 -3.72
N ASN A 142 -17.18 -2.83 -4.07
CA ASN A 142 -16.82 -1.97 -5.21
C ASN A 142 -17.37 -2.54 -6.53
N LEU A 143 -17.26 -3.85 -6.76
CA LEU A 143 -17.83 -4.47 -7.96
C LEU A 143 -19.36 -4.37 -8.00
N ASP A 144 -20.05 -4.50 -6.86
CA ASP A 144 -21.51 -4.34 -6.82
C ASP A 144 -21.93 -2.91 -7.18
N THR A 145 -21.14 -1.92 -6.75
CA THR A 145 -21.35 -0.50 -7.07
C THR A 145 -20.99 -0.16 -8.52
N TYR A 146 -19.90 -0.74 -9.03
CA TYR A 146 -19.29 -0.41 -10.33
C TYR A 146 -19.28 -1.60 -11.30
N GLY A 147 -20.29 -2.47 -11.28
CA GLY A 147 -20.24 -3.80 -11.93
C GLY A 147 -20.04 -3.83 -13.45
N ARG A 148 -20.17 -2.68 -14.12
CA ARG A 148 -19.87 -2.50 -15.55
C ARG A 148 -18.44 -2.03 -15.83
N ASP A 149 -17.75 -1.51 -14.81
CA ASP A 149 -16.41 -1.00 -14.90
C ASP A 149 -15.38 -2.15 -14.89
N PRO A 150 -14.49 -2.24 -15.89
CA PRO A 150 -13.46 -3.27 -15.93
C PRO A 150 -12.48 -3.18 -14.76
N ASP A 151 -12.18 -1.98 -14.24
CA ASP A 151 -11.20 -1.80 -13.17
C ASP A 151 -11.70 -2.37 -11.83
N ALA A 152 -13.01 -2.31 -11.56
CA ALA A 152 -13.60 -2.96 -10.38
C ALA A 152 -13.48 -4.49 -10.45
N ARG A 153 -13.54 -5.08 -11.66
CA ARG A 153 -13.32 -6.53 -11.87
C ARG A 153 -11.85 -6.90 -11.72
N LEU A 154 -10.94 -6.03 -12.16
CA LEU A 154 -9.50 -6.21 -11.96
C LEU A 154 -9.16 -6.17 -10.46
N GLN A 155 -9.66 -5.17 -9.73
CA GLN A 155 -9.47 -5.05 -8.29
C GLN A 155 -9.97 -6.29 -7.54
N GLN A 156 -11.10 -6.88 -7.96
CA GLN A 156 -11.63 -8.09 -7.34
C GLN A 156 -10.70 -9.31 -7.50
N VAL A 157 -10.06 -9.48 -8.66
CA VAL A 157 -9.05 -10.54 -8.86
C VAL A 157 -7.77 -10.22 -8.11
N GLU A 158 -7.34 -8.97 -8.14
CA GLU A 158 -6.15 -8.49 -7.44
C GLU A 158 -6.27 -8.72 -5.93
N ALA A 159 -7.40 -8.38 -5.31
CA ALA A 159 -7.64 -8.58 -3.89
C ALA A 159 -7.37 -10.03 -3.45
N ASN A 160 -7.87 -11.00 -4.23
CA ASN A 160 -7.65 -12.41 -3.93
C ASN A 160 -6.23 -12.87 -4.27
N TRP A 161 -5.63 -12.34 -5.33
CA TRP A 161 -4.25 -12.66 -5.66
C TRP A 161 -3.29 -12.17 -4.58
N ARG A 162 -3.44 -10.91 -4.14
CA ARG A 162 -2.65 -10.30 -3.06
C ARG A 162 -2.90 -10.98 -1.72
N ALA A 163 -4.15 -11.36 -1.43
CA ALA A 163 -4.49 -12.20 -0.27
C ALA A 163 -3.76 -13.56 -0.30
N TYR A 164 -3.67 -14.22 -1.46
CA TYR A 164 -2.91 -15.46 -1.59
C TYR A 164 -1.41 -15.22 -1.37
N LEU A 165 -0.84 -14.15 -1.93
CA LEU A 165 0.58 -13.85 -1.75
C LEU A 165 0.90 -13.60 -0.27
N LEU A 166 0.02 -12.92 0.46
CA LEU A 166 0.19 -12.58 1.87
C LEU A 166 -0.01 -13.78 2.81
N THR A 167 -1.06 -14.58 2.60
CA THR A 167 -1.49 -15.65 3.53
C THR A 167 -1.03 -17.05 3.13
N ARG A 168 -0.68 -17.24 1.85
CA ARG A 168 -0.41 -18.53 1.20
C ARG A 168 -1.57 -19.53 1.19
N GLU A 169 -2.78 -19.11 1.53
CA GLU A 169 -3.95 -20.00 1.47
C GLU A 169 -4.43 -20.23 0.03
N ALA A 170 -4.52 -21.50 -0.36
CA ALA A 170 -4.94 -21.89 -1.71
C ALA A 170 -6.36 -21.42 -2.08
N SER A 171 -7.24 -21.24 -1.08
CA SER A 171 -8.61 -20.73 -1.26
C SER A 171 -8.66 -19.38 -1.99
N TRP A 172 -7.76 -18.46 -1.63
CA TRP A 172 -7.65 -17.14 -2.27
C TRP A 172 -7.18 -17.24 -3.71
N ARG A 173 -6.18 -18.07 -3.97
CA ARG A 173 -5.70 -18.35 -5.33
C ARG A 173 -6.82 -18.93 -6.21
N SER A 174 -7.56 -19.90 -5.68
CA SER A 174 -8.67 -20.53 -6.41
C SER A 174 -9.77 -19.53 -6.74
N LYS A 175 -10.14 -18.65 -5.80
CA LYS A 175 -11.08 -17.55 -6.05
C LYS A 175 -10.57 -16.59 -7.14
N ALA A 176 -9.28 -16.22 -7.12
CA ALA A 176 -8.68 -15.36 -8.13
C ALA A 176 -8.79 -15.97 -9.54
N PHE A 177 -8.46 -17.26 -9.68
CA PHE A 177 -8.62 -17.98 -10.96
C PHE A 177 -10.07 -18.09 -11.40
N GLU A 178 -10.99 -18.44 -10.50
CA GLU A 178 -12.42 -18.53 -10.80
C GLU A 178 -12.96 -17.20 -11.34
N ARG A 179 -12.66 -16.09 -10.66
CA ARG A 179 -13.10 -14.74 -11.05
C ARG A 179 -12.48 -14.30 -12.37
N ALA A 180 -11.20 -14.57 -12.59
CA ALA A 180 -10.52 -14.23 -13.83
C ALA A 180 -10.99 -15.09 -15.02
N ALA A 181 -11.47 -16.32 -14.77
CA ALA A 181 -12.00 -17.21 -15.81
C ALA A 181 -13.37 -16.77 -16.36
N LYS A 182 -14.11 -15.89 -15.67
CA LYS A 182 -15.40 -15.37 -16.11
C LYS A 182 -15.27 -14.61 -17.44
N SER A 183 -16.21 -14.81 -18.37
CA SER A 183 -16.19 -14.18 -19.71
C SER A 183 -16.17 -12.65 -19.67
N THR A 184 -16.68 -12.07 -18.59
CA THR A 184 -16.76 -10.64 -18.31
C THR A 184 -15.45 -10.05 -17.77
N PHE A 185 -14.48 -10.87 -17.33
CA PHE A 185 -13.21 -10.37 -16.81
C PHE A 185 -12.36 -9.74 -17.94
N PRO A 186 -11.85 -8.51 -17.78
CA PRO A 186 -11.09 -7.79 -18.81
C PRO A 186 -9.64 -8.30 -18.89
N ILE A 187 -9.44 -9.54 -19.32
CA ILE A 187 -8.12 -10.21 -19.30
C ILE A 187 -7.03 -9.50 -20.16
N ALA A 188 -7.43 -8.70 -21.15
CA ALA A 188 -6.51 -7.86 -21.94
C ALA A 188 -5.88 -6.71 -21.12
N GLN A 189 -6.46 -6.39 -19.95
CA GLN A 189 -6.14 -5.23 -19.12
C GLN A 189 -5.38 -5.63 -17.84
N LEU A 190 -4.82 -6.84 -17.80
CA LEU A 190 -4.05 -7.29 -16.63
C LEU A 190 -2.85 -6.35 -16.38
N PRO A 191 -2.71 -5.80 -15.15
CA PRO A 191 -1.60 -4.93 -14.81
C PRO A 191 -0.24 -5.61 -14.94
N THR A 192 0.79 -4.85 -15.30
CA THR A 192 2.16 -5.37 -15.43
C THR A 192 2.80 -5.70 -14.09
N THR A 193 2.32 -5.15 -12.97
CA THR A 193 2.89 -5.40 -11.64
C THR A 193 2.66 -6.83 -11.16
N TRP A 194 1.42 -7.30 -11.18
CA TRP A 194 1.07 -8.64 -10.69
C TRP A 194 0.62 -9.61 -11.78
N GLY A 195 0.21 -9.09 -12.95
CA GLY A 195 -0.31 -9.89 -14.07
C GLY A 195 0.66 -10.96 -14.58
N PRO A 196 1.96 -10.68 -14.80
CA PRO A 196 2.92 -11.70 -15.21
C PRO A 196 3.00 -12.88 -14.23
N ASP A 197 3.05 -12.61 -12.94
CA ASP A 197 3.13 -13.64 -11.89
C ASP A 197 1.83 -14.45 -11.80
N PHE A 198 0.69 -13.77 -11.88
CA PHE A 198 -0.62 -14.42 -11.94
C PHE A 198 -0.76 -15.34 -13.18
N LEU A 199 -0.31 -14.87 -14.35
CA LEU A 199 -0.33 -15.67 -15.58
C LEU A 199 0.66 -16.84 -15.55
N ASN A 200 1.82 -16.69 -14.91
CA ASN A 200 2.75 -17.78 -14.67
C ASN A 200 2.14 -18.85 -13.75
N ALA A 201 1.47 -18.44 -12.68
CA ALA A 201 0.73 -19.35 -11.81
C ALA A 201 -0.41 -20.07 -12.57
N ALA A 202 -1.15 -19.35 -13.42
CA ALA A 202 -2.18 -19.96 -14.27
C ALA A 202 -1.59 -20.98 -15.25
N ARG A 203 -0.42 -20.73 -15.86
CA ARG A 203 0.27 -21.71 -16.73
C ARG A 203 0.65 -22.96 -15.95
N ASN A 204 1.21 -22.80 -14.76
CA ASN A 204 1.57 -23.93 -13.90
C ASN A 204 0.33 -24.74 -13.48
N ALA A 205 -0.77 -24.06 -13.13
CA ALA A 205 -2.05 -24.70 -12.83
C ALA A 205 -2.58 -25.47 -14.04
N ALA A 206 -2.62 -24.86 -15.23
CA ALA A 206 -3.14 -25.49 -16.45
C ALA A 206 -2.35 -26.77 -16.83
N ASN A 207 -1.05 -26.78 -16.55
CA ASN A 207 -0.13 -27.90 -16.78
C ASN A 207 -0.18 -28.98 -15.68
N GLY A 208 -1.03 -28.81 -14.66
CA GLY A 208 -1.19 -29.81 -13.58
C GLY A 208 0.00 -29.89 -12.63
N VAL A 209 0.77 -28.81 -12.50
CA VAL A 209 1.88 -28.74 -11.54
C VAL A 209 1.29 -28.79 -10.11
N SER A 210 1.97 -29.41 -9.15
CA SER A 210 1.58 -29.31 -7.74
C SER A 210 1.89 -27.90 -7.22
N PRO A 211 1.06 -27.24 -6.37
CA PRO A 211 -0.09 -27.76 -5.61
C PRO A 211 -1.45 -27.23 -6.10
N TYR A 212 -1.71 -27.23 -7.40
CA TYR A 212 -2.96 -26.69 -7.97
C TYR A 212 -4.11 -27.73 -7.93
N THR A 213 -5.29 -27.30 -7.48
CA THR A 213 -6.51 -28.14 -7.42
C THR A 213 -7.10 -28.36 -8.82
N LEU A 214 -7.98 -29.35 -9.01
CA LEU A 214 -8.64 -29.58 -10.30
C LEU A 214 -9.41 -28.34 -10.79
N ASP A 215 -10.05 -27.60 -9.87
CA ASP A 215 -10.76 -26.35 -10.18
C ASP A 215 -9.79 -25.25 -10.63
N ASP A 216 -8.61 -25.15 -10.00
CA ASP A 216 -7.55 -24.24 -10.46
C ASP A 216 -7.14 -24.57 -11.90
N GLN A 217 -6.92 -25.86 -12.22
CA GLN A 217 -6.53 -26.28 -13.57
C GLN A 217 -7.60 -25.92 -14.60
N PHE A 218 -8.88 -26.17 -14.26
CA PHE A 218 -10.01 -25.87 -15.13
C PHE A 218 -10.13 -24.36 -15.39
N ASN A 219 -10.14 -23.55 -14.33
CA ASN A 219 -10.25 -22.10 -14.45
C ASN A 219 -9.04 -21.49 -15.16
N ALA A 220 -7.83 -21.96 -14.87
CA ALA A 220 -6.62 -21.51 -15.54
C ALA A 220 -6.61 -21.83 -17.04
N ARG A 221 -7.06 -23.02 -17.44
CA ARG A 221 -7.21 -23.37 -18.87
C ARG A 221 -8.21 -22.44 -19.58
N ARG A 222 -9.34 -22.13 -18.94
CA ARG A 222 -10.33 -21.18 -19.48
C ARG A 222 -9.76 -19.77 -19.62
N LEU A 223 -9.05 -19.30 -18.58
CA LEU A 223 -8.36 -18.01 -18.59
C LEU A 223 -7.37 -17.93 -19.76
N LEU A 224 -6.46 -18.89 -19.88
CA LEU A 224 -5.41 -18.90 -20.91
C LEU A 224 -5.99 -19.07 -22.33
N ALA A 225 -7.05 -19.86 -22.50
CA ALA A 225 -7.75 -19.97 -23.78
C ALA A 225 -8.34 -18.62 -24.23
N ARG A 226 -8.92 -17.86 -23.30
CA ARG A 226 -9.41 -16.50 -23.57
C ARG A 226 -8.29 -15.53 -23.87
N LEU A 227 -7.17 -15.62 -23.14
CA LEU A 227 -5.98 -14.79 -23.42
C LEU A 227 -5.47 -15.02 -24.84
N LYS A 228 -5.38 -16.28 -25.27
CA LYS A 228 -4.94 -16.66 -26.62
C LYS A 228 -5.90 -16.20 -27.71
N ALA A 229 -7.18 -16.03 -27.39
CA ALA A 229 -8.20 -15.57 -28.33
C ALA A 229 -8.23 -14.05 -28.53
N ILE A 230 -7.48 -13.28 -27.72
CA ILE A 230 -7.34 -11.84 -27.91
C ILE A 230 -6.41 -11.55 -29.08
N ASP A 231 -6.85 -10.71 -30.00
CA ASP A 231 -6.01 -10.18 -31.07
C ASP A 231 -4.86 -9.35 -30.46
N PRO A 232 -3.58 -9.66 -30.74
CA PRO A 232 -2.44 -8.86 -30.29
C PRO A 232 -2.54 -7.37 -30.66
N LEU A 233 -3.24 -7.02 -31.75
CA LEU A 233 -3.45 -5.62 -32.15
C LEU A 233 -4.46 -4.89 -31.24
N HIS A 234 -5.30 -5.62 -30.49
CA HIS A 234 -6.20 -5.06 -29.48
C HIS A 234 -5.59 -4.98 -28.07
N LEU A 235 -4.34 -5.43 -27.89
CA LEU A 235 -3.56 -5.25 -26.66
C LEU A 235 -2.88 -3.87 -26.57
N VAL A 236 -2.97 -3.03 -27.62
CA VAL A 236 -2.43 -1.68 -27.62
C VAL A 236 -3.38 -0.74 -26.87
N GLY A 237 -3.21 -0.69 -25.55
CA GLY A 237 -3.80 0.32 -24.67
C GLY A 237 -5.02 -0.16 -23.90
N SER A 238 -4.84 -0.49 -22.62
CA SER A 238 -5.86 -0.33 -21.56
C SER A 238 -5.40 -0.90 -20.21
N VAL A 239 -4.20 -0.53 -19.75
CA VAL A 239 -3.87 -0.65 -18.32
C VAL A 239 -3.74 0.75 -17.77
N ASN A 240 -4.83 1.26 -17.19
CA ASN A 240 -4.82 2.52 -16.45
C ASN A 240 -4.48 2.31 -14.97
N ILE A 241 -4.46 1.07 -14.47
CA ILE A 241 -3.92 0.77 -13.14
C ILE A 241 -2.45 1.14 -13.14
N ILE A 242 -2.15 2.32 -12.61
CA ILE A 242 -0.78 2.78 -12.44
C ILE A 242 -0.17 1.84 -11.40
N SER A 243 0.75 1.04 -11.89
CA SER A 243 1.56 0.13 -11.10
C SER A 243 2.27 0.89 -9.99
N HIS A 244 2.41 0.32 -8.78
CA HIS A 244 3.16 1.00 -7.70
C HIS A 244 4.59 1.35 -8.16
N GLU A 245 5.24 0.50 -8.97
CA GLU A 245 6.53 0.81 -9.61
C GLU A 245 6.49 2.03 -10.56
N LYS A 246 5.38 2.27 -11.27
CA LYS A 246 5.19 3.51 -12.05
C LYS A 246 4.90 4.72 -11.16
N TYR A 247 4.48 4.52 -9.91
CA TYR A 247 4.40 5.56 -8.90
C TYR A 247 5.76 5.81 -8.23
N MET A 248 6.67 4.84 -8.20
CA MET A 248 8.05 4.94 -7.68
C MET A 248 8.96 5.81 -8.56
N THR A 249 8.61 7.09 -8.66
CA THR A 249 9.23 8.05 -9.60
C THR A 249 9.93 9.20 -8.89
N ILE A 250 9.77 9.27 -7.58
CA ILE A 250 10.36 10.31 -6.75
C ILE A 250 11.57 9.69 -6.06
N THR A 251 12.63 10.47 -5.90
CA THR A 251 13.77 10.10 -5.07
C THR A 251 13.86 11.16 -3.99
N ALA A 252 13.84 10.73 -2.73
CA ALA A 252 14.05 11.62 -1.61
C ALA A 252 15.42 12.33 -1.78
N PRO A 253 15.49 13.64 -1.53
CA PRO A 253 16.76 14.35 -1.52
C PRO A 253 17.75 13.70 -0.56
N ALA A 254 19.00 13.52 -1.01
CA ALA A 254 20.01 12.82 -0.21
C ALA A 254 20.42 13.58 1.07
N ASP A 255 20.09 14.87 1.14
CA ASP A 255 20.34 15.82 2.22
C ASP A 255 19.13 16.06 3.13
N GLU A 256 17.99 15.42 2.86
CA GLU A 256 16.85 15.45 3.78
C GLU A 256 17.04 14.45 4.92
N TYR A 257 16.51 14.80 6.10
CA TYR A 257 16.75 14.09 7.35
C TYR A 257 15.44 13.55 7.93
N PHE A 258 15.45 12.28 8.31
CA PHE A 258 14.27 11.55 8.75
C PHE A 258 14.47 10.95 10.15
N GLY A 259 13.35 10.75 10.85
CA GLY A 259 13.31 10.15 12.17
C GLY A 259 13.93 11.02 13.26
N ARG A 260 13.95 10.50 14.50
CA ARG A 260 14.38 11.25 15.69
C ARG A 260 15.88 11.56 15.71
N THR A 261 16.65 10.78 14.97
CA THR A 261 18.11 10.93 14.82
C THR A 261 18.51 11.84 13.67
N GLY A 262 17.56 12.26 12.83
CA GLY A 262 17.85 13.04 11.63
C GLY A 262 18.80 12.29 10.71
N MET A 263 18.49 11.04 10.37
CA MET A 263 19.28 10.27 9.42
C MET A 263 18.86 10.62 8.00
N SER A 264 19.83 10.94 7.15
CA SER A 264 19.57 11.03 5.71
C SER A 264 19.51 9.64 5.08
N VAL A 265 19.05 9.54 3.83
CA VAL A 265 19.02 8.27 3.08
C VAL A 265 20.40 7.60 3.04
N LEU A 266 21.46 8.40 2.83
CA LEU A 266 22.84 7.91 2.91
C LEU A 266 23.24 7.51 4.34
N GLY A 267 22.79 8.27 5.34
CA GLY A 267 22.96 7.94 6.76
C GLY A 267 22.37 6.59 7.12
N MET A 268 21.14 6.31 6.69
CA MET A 268 20.46 5.02 6.92
C MET A 268 21.23 3.85 6.30
N ARG A 269 21.76 4.02 5.09
CA ARG A 269 22.59 3.00 4.41
C ARG A 269 23.88 2.71 5.16
N ASN A 270 24.58 3.76 5.59
CA ASN A 270 25.79 3.62 6.38
C ASN A 270 25.52 2.95 7.74
N GLU A 271 24.39 3.29 8.36
CA GLU A 271 23.97 2.70 9.63
C GLU A 271 23.63 1.22 9.48
N LEU A 272 22.96 0.81 8.39
CA LEU A 272 22.77 -0.61 8.05
C LEU A 272 24.10 -1.36 7.93
N HIS A 273 25.09 -0.78 7.25
CA HIS A 273 26.42 -1.38 7.14
C HIS A 273 27.10 -1.51 8.51
N ARG A 274 27.03 -0.45 9.33
CA ARG A 274 27.57 -0.44 10.70
C ARG A 274 26.92 -1.54 11.55
N LEU A 275 25.59 -1.58 11.62
CA LEU A 275 24.83 -2.54 12.40
C LEU A 275 25.15 -3.98 12.00
N ASN A 276 25.20 -4.28 10.69
CA ASN A 276 25.55 -5.63 10.23
C ASN A 276 26.96 -6.03 10.64
N ALA A 277 27.94 -5.11 10.59
CA ALA A 277 29.28 -5.39 11.07
C ALA A 277 29.33 -5.68 12.58
N TYR A 278 28.58 -4.94 13.41
CA TYR A 278 28.50 -5.23 14.85
C TYR A 278 27.79 -6.55 15.15
N LEU A 279 26.74 -6.87 14.40
CA LEU A 279 26.04 -8.16 14.50
C LEU A 279 26.95 -9.34 14.15
N ASP A 280 27.77 -9.21 13.11
CA ASP A 280 28.76 -10.22 12.72
C ASP A 280 29.81 -10.44 13.81
N ASN A 281 30.10 -9.42 14.63
CA ASN A 281 31.02 -9.48 15.76
C ASN A 281 30.34 -9.89 17.08
N GLY A 282 29.07 -10.31 17.08
CA GLY A 282 28.37 -10.82 18.26
C GLY A 282 27.77 -9.76 19.19
N TRP A 283 27.65 -8.50 18.75
CA TRP A 283 27.16 -7.39 19.57
C TRP A 283 25.64 -7.19 19.53
N GLY A 284 24.87 -8.18 19.05
CA GLY A 284 23.49 -7.98 18.61
C GLY A 284 22.56 -7.27 19.58
N ALA A 285 22.54 -7.65 20.87
CA ALA A 285 21.65 -7.01 21.84
C ALA A 285 22.01 -5.54 22.12
N HIS A 286 23.29 -5.17 22.06
CA HIS A 286 23.74 -3.80 22.28
C HIS A 286 23.30 -2.85 21.16
N GLU A 287 23.10 -3.38 19.95
CA GLU A 287 22.70 -2.61 18.78
C GLU A 287 21.18 -2.38 18.67
N SER A 288 20.38 -2.93 19.59
CA SER A 288 18.91 -2.80 19.55
C SER A 288 18.44 -1.34 19.50
N PRO A 289 18.92 -0.40 20.35
CA PRO A 289 18.49 0.99 20.27
C PRO A 289 18.79 1.64 18.92
N ALA A 290 19.96 1.38 18.36
CA ALA A 290 20.36 1.93 17.05
C ALA A 290 19.53 1.32 15.91
N GLY A 291 19.26 0.02 15.94
CA GLY A 291 18.38 -0.65 14.99
C GLY A 291 16.96 -0.09 15.01
N VAL A 292 16.38 0.15 16.19
CA VAL A 292 15.05 0.74 16.33
C VAL A 292 15.03 2.17 15.77
N LEU A 293 16.04 3.00 16.06
CA LEU A 293 16.12 4.37 15.53
C LEU A 293 16.29 4.41 14.00
N LEU A 294 17.02 3.46 13.43
CA LEU A 294 17.08 3.27 11.98
C LEU A 294 15.69 2.94 11.42
N ALA A 295 14.97 2.02 12.05
CA ALA A 295 13.61 1.63 11.61
C ALA A 295 12.63 2.81 11.68
N GLU A 296 12.70 3.64 12.72
CA GLU A 296 11.93 4.88 12.82
C GLU A 296 12.26 5.84 11.68
N SER A 297 13.53 5.95 11.29
CA SER A 297 13.96 6.84 10.20
C SER A 297 13.47 6.34 8.84
N VAL A 298 13.47 5.02 8.61
CA VAL A 298 12.92 4.39 7.40
C VAL A 298 11.39 4.54 7.34
N ASP A 299 10.69 4.39 8.46
CA ASP A 299 9.25 4.64 8.56
C ASP A 299 8.89 6.11 8.29
N ASP A 300 9.73 7.05 8.74
CA ASP A 300 9.53 8.47 8.48
C ASP A 300 9.81 8.81 7.01
N LEU A 301 10.87 8.26 6.41
CA LEU A 301 11.10 8.33 4.96
C LEU A 301 9.89 7.78 4.18
N HIS A 302 9.33 6.64 4.60
CA HIS A 302 8.12 6.08 4.02
C HIS A 302 6.92 7.04 4.07
N LYS A 303 6.70 7.71 5.21
CA LYS A 303 5.60 8.66 5.36
C LYS A 303 5.74 9.89 4.48
N VAL A 304 6.97 10.39 4.31
CA VAL A 304 7.27 11.60 3.53
C VAL A 304 7.34 11.27 2.04
N TYR A 305 8.04 10.19 1.66
CA TYR A 305 8.30 9.74 0.29
C TYR A 305 7.92 8.27 0.07
N PRO A 306 6.63 7.90 0.12
CA PRO A 306 6.18 6.51 -0.13
C PRO A 306 6.33 6.09 -1.60
N ARG A 307 6.77 7.02 -2.44
CA ARG A 307 7.05 6.81 -3.86
C ARG A 307 8.56 6.78 -4.14
N ASP A 308 9.37 6.65 -3.08
CA ASP A 308 10.82 6.53 -3.22
C ASP A 308 11.21 5.14 -3.71
N HIS A 309 11.81 5.06 -4.89
CA HIS A 309 12.18 3.79 -5.53
C HIS A 309 13.20 2.94 -4.73
N GLU A 310 13.98 3.53 -3.82
CA GLU A 310 14.95 2.84 -2.98
C GLU A 310 14.31 2.27 -1.70
N LEU A 311 13.13 2.76 -1.32
CA LEU A 311 12.45 2.41 -0.08
C LEU A 311 12.17 0.91 0.10
N PRO A 312 11.71 0.14 -0.91
CA PRO A 312 11.48 -1.31 -0.75
C PRO A 312 12.77 -2.06 -0.38
N ALA A 313 13.91 -1.65 -0.95
CA ALA A 313 15.21 -2.23 -0.63
C ALA A 313 15.65 -1.86 0.80
N LEU A 314 15.44 -0.61 1.22
CA LEU A 314 15.71 -0.17 2.59
C LEU A 314 14.83 -0.88 3.61
N LEU A 315 13.54 -1.04 3.35
CA LEU A 315 12.60 -1.78 4.19
C LEU A 315 13.05 -3.23 4.39
N LEU A 316 13.40 -3.92 3.29
CA LEU A 316 13.86 -5.31 3.34
C LEU A 316 15.18 -5.46 4.11
N ALA A 317 16.15 -4.58 3.84
CA ALA A 317 17.44 -4.60 4.51
C ALA A 317 17.28 -4.35 6.03
N THR A 318 16.47 -3.35 6.39
CA THR A 318 16.18 -3.01 7.78
C THR A 318 15.46 -4.15 8.50
N TYR A 319 14.44 -4.76 7.87
CA TYR A 319 13.79 -5.97 8.39
C TYR A 319 14.80 -7.09 8.67
N LYS A 320 15.64 -7.44 7.69
CA LYS A 320 16.64 -8.51 7.83
C LYS A 320 17.65 -8.22 8.94
N THR A 321 18.12 -6.98 9.05
CA THR A 321 19.06 -6.58 10.11
C THR A 321 18.39 -6.65 11.49
N LEU A 322 17.17 -6.15 11.64
CA LEU A 322 16.43 -6.19 12.92
C LEU A 322 16.10 -7.63 13.37
N GLN A 323 15.80 -8.54 12.45
CA GLN A 323 15.57 -9.97 12.76
C GLN A 323 16.80 -10.66 13.36
N ARG A 324 18.00 -10.10 13.17
CA ARG A 324 19.24 -10.63 13.75
C ARG A 324 19.50 -10.12 15.17
N ILE A 325 18.77 -9.10 15.62
CA ILE A 325 18.92 -8.48 16.94
C ILE A 325 17.99 -9.21 17.94
N PRO A 326 18.52 -9.86 18.99
CA PRO A 326 17.75 -10.74 19.87
C PRO A 326 16.97 -9.97 20.95
N THR A 327 16.14 -9.00 20.55
CA THR A 327 15.32 -8.19 21.48
C THR A 327 13.89 -8.07 20.98
N SER A 328 12.92 -7.96 21.88
CA SER A 328 11.50 -7.79 21.56
C SER A 328 11.22 -6.53 20.75
N GLU A 329 11.92 -5.44 21.06
CA GLU A 329 11.77 -4.12 20.47
C GLU A 329 12.23 -4.13 19.01
N ALA A 330 13.38 -4.76 18.73
CA ALA A 330 13.86 -4.94 17.37
C ALA A 330 12.94 -5.84 16.55
N HIS A 331 12.43 -6.94 17.14
CA HIS A 331 11.47 -7.81 16.45
C HIS A 331 10.13 -7.12 16.17
N SER A 332 9.64 -6.28 17.10
CA SER A 332 8.42 -5.48 16.87
C SER A 332 8.63 -4.50 15.71
N SER A 333 9.77 -3.81 15.69
CA SER A 333 10.15 -2.91 14.59
C SER A 333 10.31 -3.68 13.27
N ALA A 334 10.88 -4.88 13.31
CA ALA A 334 11.02 -5.76 12.15
C ALA A 334 9.64 -6.15 11.60
N SER A 335 8.70 -6.57 12.46
CA SER A 335 7.34 -6.88 12.05
C SER A 335 6.68 -5.71 11.33
N LYS A 336 6.85 -4.48 11.84
CA LYS A 336 6.33 -3.27 11.17
C LYS A 336 6.95 -3.08 9.78
N MET A 337 8.28 -3.18 9.64
CA MET A 337 8.96 -3.07 8.33
C MET A 337 8.48 -4.14 7.35
N LYS A 338 8.26 -5.36 7.84
CA LYS A 338 7.68 -6.46 7.05
C LYS A 338 6.26 -6.15 6.61
N THR A 339 5.39 -5.65 7.51
CA THR A 339 4.00 -5.29 7.18
C THR A 339 3.98 -4.24 6.08
N ILE A 340 4.72 -3.13 6.24
CA ILE A 340 4.82 -2.08 5.21
C ILE A 340 5.25 -2.69 3.86
N LEU A 341 6.35 -3.45 3.84
CA LEU A 341 6.87 -4.05 2.61
C LEU A 341 5.89 -5.04 1.94
N THR A 342 5.23 -5.89 2.73
CA THR A 342 4.44 -7.01 2.22
C THR A 342 2.96 -6.68 1.99
N VAL A 343 2.46 -5.58 2.56
CA VAL A 343 1.12 -5.06 2.33
C VAL A 343 1.17 -3.94 1.29
N GLU A 344 1.90 -2.86 1.56
CA GLU A 344 1.88 -1.64 0.76
C GLU A 344 2.74 -1.75 -0.51
N TYR A 345 3.90 -2.41 -0.42
CA TYR A 345 4.86 -2.59 -1.52
C TYR A 345 4.85 -4.02 -2.09
N GLN A 346 3.74 -4.74 -1.97
CA GLN A 346 3.67 -6.17 -2.29
C GLN A 346 4.08 -6.51 -3.73
N ASP A 347 3.88 -5.56 -4.65
CA ASP A 347 4.23 -5.73 -6.06
C ASP A 347 5.76 -5.70 -6.32
N THR A 348 6.57 -5.26 -5.36
CA THR A 348 8.02 -5.12 -5.54
C THR A 348 8.75 -6.46 -5.48
N GLN A 349 9.92 -6.54 -6.12
CA GLN A 349 10.78 -7.73 -6.04
C GLN A 349 11.16 -8.07 -4.59
N GLN A 350 11.39 -7.06 -3.76
CA GLN A 350 11.78 -7.19 -2.36
C GLN A 350 10.66 -7.83 -1.51
N ALA A 351 9.41 -7.42 -1.73
CA ALA A 351 8.28 -8.04 -1.08
C ALA A 351 8.09 -9.50 -1.51
N ARG A 352 8.28 -9.79 -2.81
CA ARG A 352 8.22 -11.17 -3.33
C ARG A 352 9.28 -12.06 -2.72
N GLU A 353 10.51 -11.56 -2.59
CA GLU A 353 11.60 -12.29 -1.92
C GLU A 353 11.16 -12.71 -0.50
N LEU A 354 10.63 -11.76 0.27
CA LEU A 354 10.22 -12.00 1.66
C LEU A 354 8.96 -12.87 1.79
N LEU A 355 8.01 -12.78 0.86
CA LEU A 355 6.84 -13.63 0.86
C LEU A 355 7.16 -15.06 0.40
N SER A 356 8.22 -15.23 -0.40
CA SER A 356 8.65 -16.53 -0.95
C SER A 356 9.58 -17.32 -0.03
N SER A 357 10.24 -16.64 0.92
CA SER A 357 11.01 -17.25 2.01
C SER A 357 10.10 -17.81 3.08
#